data_AF-A0A9X3DQS5-F1
#
_entry.id   AF-A0A9X3DQS5-F1
#
_cell.length_a   1.000
_cell.length_b   1.000
_cell.length_c   1.000
_cell.angle_alpha   90.00
_cell.angle_beta   90.00
_cell.angle_gamma   90.00
#
_symmetry.space_group_name_H-M   'P 1'
#
loop_
_entity.id
_entity.type
_entity.pdbx_description
1 polymer ?
#
loop_
_entity_poly.entity_id
_entity_poly.type
_entity_poly.pdbx_seq_one_letter_code
_entity_poly.pdbx_strand_id
1 'polypeptide(L)'
;MSCLNQWSNGAMCGLCGLMGEQQDWTDSLRTDLPRRRERLRKIRLLNYITAPYRLSITDFQGVNYLIQTPTGKHSIANGLDQLWNEIQQLTGQKIDVLDPRLLSHLEAL
;
A
#
# COMPACT_ATOMS: atom_id res chain seq x y z
N MET A 1 25.36 -23.25 -10.38
CA MET A 1 25.42 -23.42 -8.91
C MET A 1 25.46 -22.02 -8.32
N SER A 2 24.44 -21.17 -8.50
CA SER A 2 23.05 -21.31 -8.03
C SER A 2 22.99 -21.40 -6.50
N CYS A 3 23.11 -20.24 -5.84
CA CYS A 3 22.42 -19.98 -4.58
C CYS A 3 22.14 -18.47 -4.48
N LEU A 4 20.92 -18.12 -4.90
CA LEU A 4 20.25 -16.85 -4.67
C LEU A 4 20.07 -16.67 -3.16
N ASN A 5 20.91 -15.88 -2.50
CA ASN A 5 20.75 -15.54 -1.08
C ASN A 5 21.03 -14.06 -0.86
N GLN A 6 20.01 -13.19 -1.02
CA GLN A 6 19.86 -11.97 -0.21
C GLN A 6 18.50 -11.28 -0.39
N TRP A 7 17.39 -12.02 -0.23
CA TRP A 7 16.07 -11.39 -0.04
C TRP A 7 15.77 -11.36 1.46
N SER A 8 16.46 -10.50 2.19
CA SER A 8 16.16 -10.19 3.59
C SER A 8 16.96 -8.97 4.04
N ASN A 9 16.55 -7.78 3.60
CA ASN A 9 16.93 -6.54 4.26
C ASN A 9 15.68 -5.71 4.55
N GLY A 10 14.77 -6.31 5.33
CA GLY A 10 13.89 -5.53 6.21
C GLY A 10 14.78 -4.86 7.25
N ALA A 11 15.26 -3.66 6.95
CA ALA A 11 16.06 -2.90 7.89
C ALA A 11 15.22 -2.62 9.14
N MET A 12 15.55 -3.26 10.27
CA MET A 12 14.96 -2.94 11.56
C MET A 12 15.21 -1.47 11.87
N CYS A 13 14.15 -0.72 12.21
CA CYS A 13 14.32 0.61 12.75
C CYS A 13 14.89 0.49 14.18
N GLY A 14 16.15 0.87 14.39
CA GLY A 14 16.87 0.69 15.66
C GLY A 14 16.34 1.49 16.87
N LEU A 15 15.33 2.36 16.68
CA LEU A 15 14.75 3.16 17.76
C LEU A 15 13.49 2.53 18.38
N CYS A 16 12.73 1.76 17.60
CA CYS A 16 11.43 1.21 18.02
C CYS A 16 11.28 -0.30 17.80
N GLY A 17 12.27 -0.96 17.19
CA GLY A 17 12.21 -2.41 16.90
C GLY A 17 11.14 -2.81 15.88
N LEU A 18 10.44 -1.84 15.27
CA LEU A 18 9.49 -2.09 14.19
C LEU A 18 10.25 -2.59 12.96
N MET A 19 9.79 -3.71 12.40
CA MET A 19 10.19 -4.12 11.07
C MET A 19 9.80 -3.01 10.11
N GLY A 20 10.77 -2.53 9.32
CA GLY A 20 10.52 -1.57 8.27
C GLY A 20 9.47 -2.08 7.28
N GLU A 21 8.91 -1.15 6.51
CA GLU A 21 8.01 -1.48 5.42
C GLU A 21 8.63 -2.55 4.51
N GLN A 22 7.83 -3.57 4.15
CA GLN A 22 8.21 -4.57 3.16
C GLN A 22 8.48 -3.86 1.83
N GLN A 23 9.67 -4.11 1.28
CA GLN A 23 10.07 -3.48 0.03
C GLN A 23 9.39 -4.17 -1.15
N ASP A 24 8.87 -3.36 -2.07
CA ASP A 24 8.15 -3.84 -3.25
C ASP A 24 8.80 -3.32 -4.54
N TRP A 25 8.28 -3.76 -5.69
CA TRP A 25 8.76 -3.34 -7.02
C TRP A 25 8.75 -1.82 -7.22
N THR A 26 7.85 -1.09 -6.54
CA THR A 26 7.78 0.38 -6.60
C THR A 26 8.97 1.08 -5.96
N ASP A 27 9.73 0.41 -5.08
CA ASP A 27 10.89 1.01 -4.42
C ASP A 27 12.11 1.12 -5.34
N SER A 28 12.11 0.40 -6.46
CA SER A 28 13.07 0.59 -7.55
C SER A 28 12.81 1.88 -8.34
N LEU A 29 11.57 2.40 -8.31
CA LEU A 29 11.13 3.59 -9.01
C LEU A 29 11.25 4.87 -8.17
N ARG A 30 12.01 4.82 -7.07
CA ARG A 30 12.13 5.93 -6.12
C ARG A 30 12.68 7.17 -6.81
N THR A 31 12.06 8.30 -6.49
CA THR A 31 12.54 9.62 -6.91
C THR A 31 13.48 10.20 -5.84
N ASP A 32 14.03 11.37 -6.10
CA ASP A 32 14.92 12.10 -5.19
C ASP A 32 14.18 12.66 -3.94
N LEU A 33 12.89 12.37 -3.81
CA LEU A 33 12.06 12.83 -2.72
C LEU A 33 12.44 12.14 -1.38
N PRO A 34 12.35 12.88 -0.24
CA PRO A 34 12.48 12.28 1.08
C PRO A 34 11.47 11.15 1.30
N ARG A 35 11.87 10.05 1.97
CA ARG A 35 11.05 8.85 2.19
C ARG A 35 9.63 9.15 2.69
N ARG A 36 9.49 10.06 3.66
CA ARG A 36 8.18 10.47 4.20
C ARG A 36 7.28 11.10 3.15
N ARG A 37 7.84 11.91 2.24
CA ARG A 37 7.09 12.57 1.16
C ARG A 37 6.70 11.58 0.07
N GLU A 38 7.58 10.65 -0.28
CA GLU A 38 7.24 9.54 -1.18
C GLU A 38 6.09 8.71 -0.63
N ARG A 39 6.13 8.37 0.66
CA ARG A 39 5.05 7.63 1.32
C ARG A 39 3.71 8.35 1.21
N LEU A 40 3.66 9.64 1.55
CA LEU A 40 2.44 10.42 1.43
C LEU A 40 1.96 10.54 -0.03
N ARG A 41 2.88 10.60 -1.00
CA ARG A 41 2.56 10.57 -2.43
C ARG A 41 1.94 9.23 -2.83
N LYS A 42 2.52 8.10 -2.42
CA LYS A 42 1.98 6.75 -2.63
C LYS A 42 0.57 6.63 -2.01
N ILE A 43 0.40 7.07 -0.77
CA ILE A 43 -0.91 7.05 -0.07
C ILE A 43 -1.97 7.87 -0.83
N ARG A 44 -1.62 9.05 -1.36
CA ARG A 44 -2.56 9.84 -2.18
C ARG A 44 -3.00 9.08 -3.43
N LEU A 45 -2.05 8.45 -4.13
CA LEU A 45 -2.35 7.67 -5.32
C LEU A 45 -3.22 6.45 -4.99
N LEU A 46 -2.92 5.75 -3.89
CA LEU A 46 -3.71 4.62 -3.42
C LEU A 46 -5.15 5.04 -3.11
N ASN A 47 -5.35 6.11 -2.34
CA ASN A 47 -6.70 6.62 -2.04
C ASN A 47 -7.47 7.00 -3.30
N TYR A 48 -6.78 7.56 -4.29
CA TYR A 48 -7.38 7.90 -5.57
C TYR A 48 -7.85 6.64 -6.31
N ILE A 49 -6.97 5.64 -6.48
CA ILE A 49 -7.32 4.36 -7.13
C ILE A 49 -8.44 3.64 -6.37
N THR A 50 -8.48 3.73 -5.04
CA THR A 50 -9.48 3.02 -4.22
C THR A 50 -10.76 3.83 -3.94
N ALA A 51 -10.86 5.05 -4.46
CA ALA A 51 -12.03 5.91 -4.25
C ALA A 51 -13.36 5.28 -4.70
N PRO A 52 -13.45 4.57 -5.86
CA PRO A 52 -14.67 3.89 -6.29
C PRO A 52 -15.16 2.81 -5.30
N TYR A 53 -14.25 2.23 -4.52
CA TYR A 53 -14.54 1.23 -3.49
C TYR A 53 -14.85 1.85 -2.11
N ARG A 54 -14.83 3.19 -2.02
CA ARG A 54 -15.09 3.98 -0.79
C ARG A 54 -14.13 3.65 0.36
N LEU A 55 -12.89 3.30 0.03
CA LEU A 55 -11.86 2.99 1.03
C LEU A 55 -11.03 4.21 1.34
N SER A 56 -10.58 4.31 2.59
CA SER A 56 -9.59 5.28 3.04
C SER A 56 -8.32 4.55 3.46
N ILE A 57 -7.17 5.03 2.99
CA ILE A 57 -5.85 4.49 3.29
C ILE A 57 -5.03 5.58 3.96
N THR A 58 -4.49 5.31 5.13
CA THR A 58 -3.68 6.28 5.90
C THR A 58 -2.37 5.69 6.36
N ASP A 59 -1.43 6.56 6.74
CA ASP A 59 -0.14 6.14 7.29
C ASP A 59 -0.31 5.61 8.72
N PHE A 60 0.19 4.41 8.99
CA PHE A 60 0.26 3.82 10.31
C PHE A 60 1.72 3.63 10.73
N GLN A 61 2.14 4.44 11.71
CA GLN A 61 3.48 4.41 12.31
C GLN A 61 4.64 4.57 11.30
N GLY A 62 4.39 5.16 10.13
CA GLY A 62 5.43 5.43 9.13
C GLY A 62 5.94 4.20 8.37
N VAL A 63 5.38 3.01 8.63
CA VAL A 63 5.82 1.73 8.04
C VAL A 63 4.68 0.89 7.49
N ASN A 64 3.46 1.01 8.05
CA ASN A 64 2.30 0.25 7.62
C ASN A 64 1.21 1.17 7.06
N TYR A 65 0.27 0.57 6.33
CA TYR A 65 -0.94 1.22 5.86
C TYR A 65 -2.11 0.83 6.75
N LEU A 66 -2.93 1.79 7.14
CA LEU A 66 -4.23 1.54 7.78
C LEU A 66 -5.33 1.70 6.71
N ILE A 67 -6.08 0.64 6.47
CA ILE A 67 -7.18 0.59 5.51
C ILE A 67 -8.49 0.69 6.32
N GLN A 68 -9.41 1.54 5.90
CA GLN A 68 -10.67 1.76 6.60
C GLN A 68 -11.86 1.75 5.63
N THR A 69 -12.94 1.10 6.04
CA THR A 69 -14.22 1.07 5.33
C THR A 69 -15.20 2.08 5.92
N PRO A 70 -16.24 2.50 5.17
CA PRO A 70 -17.28 3.38 5.71
C PRO A 70 -18.13 2.70 6.78
N THR A 71 -18.06 1.37 6.90
CA THR A 71 -18.75 0.58 7.92
C THR A 71 -17.95 0.47 9.22
N GLY A 72 -16.79 1.12 9.31
CA GLY A 72 -15.93 1.12 10.50
C GLY A 72 -14.99 -0.07 10.64
N LYS A 73 -15.00 -1.01 9.67
CA LYS A 73 -14.00 -2.08 9.63
C LYS A 73 -12.65 -1.49 9.22
N HIS A 74 -11.58 -2.02 9.78
CA HIS A 74 -10.22 -1.64 9.42
C HIS A 74 -9.29 -2.85 9.40
N SER A 75 -8.19 -2.72 8.69
CA SER A 75 -7.06 -3.63 8.79
C SER A 75 -5.74 -2.91 8.53
N ILE A 76 -4.63 -3.55 8.90
CA ILE A 76 -3.29 -3.01 8.76
C ILE A 76 -2.54 -3.87 7.75
N ALA A 77 -1.86 -3.23 6.81
CA ALA A 77 -1.04 -3.90 5.81
C ALA A 77 0.40 -3.40 5.85
N ASN A 78 1.36 -4.32 5.71
CA ASN A 78 2.77 -4.02 5.49
C ASN A 78 3.11 -4.23 4.01
N GLY A 79 3.41 -3.15 3.28
CA GLY A 79 3.62 -3.18 1.84
C GLY A 79 2.34 -3.24 0.99
N LEU A 80 2.50 -3.11 -0.32
CA LEU A 80 1.40 -3.07 -1.30
C LEU A 80 0.77 -4.44 -1.53
N ASP A 81 1.57 -5.50 -1.50
CA ASP A 81 1.07 -6.87 -1.72
C ASP A 81 0.06 -7.26 -0.65
N GLN A 82 0.39 -7.02 0.62
CA GLN A 82 -0.55 -7.26 1.71
C GLN A 82 -1.75 -6.30 1.62
N LEU A 83 -1.54 -5.04 1.26
CA LEU A 83 -2.61 -4.04 1.16
C LEU A 83 -3.72 -4.49 0.20
N TRP A 84 -3.38 -5.05 -0.96
CA TRP A 84 -4.39 -5.53 -1.90
C TRP A 84 -5.14 -6.76 -1.40
N ASN A 85 -4.48 -7.66 -0.66
CA ASN A 85 -5.13 -8.81 -0.04
C ASN A 85 -6.11 -8.36 1.06
N GLU A 86 -5.68 -7.43 1.91
CA GLU A 86 -6.47 -6.86 3.00
C GLU A 86 -7.70 -6.11 2.48
N ILE A 87 -7.56 -5.34 1.41
CA ILE A 87 -8.70 -4.68 0.77
C ILE A 87 -9.74 -5.70 0.33
N GLN A 88 -9.33 -6.77 -0.37
CA GLN A 88 -10.26 -7.81 -0.84
C GLN A 88 -10.98 -8.52 0.32
N GLN A 89 -10.29 -8.75 1.43
CA GLN A 89 -10.88 -9.34 2.63
C GLN A 89 -11.89 -8.38 3.28
N LEU A 90 -11.56 -7.09 3.39
CA LEU A 90 -12.43 -6.08 3.99
C LEU A 90 -13.70 -5.81 3.17
N THR A 91 -13.57 -5.75 1.85
CA THR A 91 -14.70 -5.51 0.93
C THR A 91 -15.50 -6.77 0.64
N GLY A 92 -14.90 -7.96 0.79
CA GLY A 92 -15.48 -9.23 0.39
C GLY A 92 -15.59 -9.39 -1.13
N GLN A 93 -14.87 -8.55 -1.89
CA GLN A 93 -14.93 -8.49 -3.35
C GLN A 93 -13.51 -8.43 -3.91
N LYS A 94 -13.26 -9.17 -4.99
CA LYS A 94 -12.00 -9.02 -5.73
C LYS A 94 -11.96 -7.65 -6.39
N ILE A 95 -10.82 -6.98 -6.30
CA ILE A 95 -10.59 -5.75 -7.05
C ILE A 95 -10.38 -6.15 -8.51
N ASP A 96 -11.30 -5.74 -9.37
CA ASP A 96 -11.15 -5.87 -10.81
C ASP A 96 -10.44 -4.62 -11.34
N VAL A 97 -9.23 -4.81 -11.87
CA VAL A 97 -8.41 -3.73 -12.45
C VAL A 97 -9.08 -3.13 -13.69
N LEU A 98 -9.98 -3.88 -14.33
CA LEU A 98 -10.76 -3.44 -15.48
C LEU A 98 -12.21 -3.09 -15.12
N ASP A 99 -12.51 -2.87 -13.83
CA ASP A 99 -13.83 -2.40 -13.40
C ASP A 99 -14.18 -1.10 -14.14
N PRO A 100 -15.30 -1.05 -14.89
CA PRO A 100 -15.72 0.17 -15.59
C PRO A 100 -15.82 1.40 -14.69
N ARG A 101 -16.16 1.22 -13.39
CA ARG A 101 -16.21 2.32 -12.42
C ARG A 101 -14.82 2.87 -12.11
N LEU A 102 -13.83 1.98 -11.99
CA LEU A 102 -12.45 2.36 -11.79
C LEU A 102 -11.89 3.06 -13.03
N LEU A 103 -12.07 2.47 -14.21
CA LEU A 103 -11.60 3.06 -15.46
C LEU A 103 -12.20 4.45 -15.70
N SER A 104 -13.52 4.58 -15.56
CA SER A 104 -14.20 5.88 -15.69
C SER A 104 -13.67 6.91 -14.67
N HIS A 105 -13.29 6.47 -13.47
CA HIS A 105 -12.70 7.34 -12.47
C HIS A 105 -11.30 7.82 -12.87
N LEU A 106 -10.44 6.90 -13.35
CA LEU A 106 -9.07 7.18 -13.78
C LEU A 106 -9.01 8.09 -15.02
N GLU A 107 -9.94 7.92 -15.96
CA GLU A 107 -10.03 8.72 -17.19
C GLU A 107 -10.54 10.14 -16.95
N ALA A 108 -11.11 10.41 -15.77
CA ALA A 108 -11.59 11.74 -15.39
C ALA A 108 -10.47 12.66 -14.82
N LEU A 109 -9.21 12.19 -14.79
CA LEU A 109 -8.02 12.98 -14.47
C LEU A 109 -7.64 13.94 -15.60
#